data_AF-A0A4Y2I197-F1
#
_entry.id   AF-A0A4Y2I197-F1
#
_cell.length_a   1.000
_cell.length_b   1.000
_cell.length_c   1.000
_cell.angle_alpha   90.00
_cell.angle_beta   90.00
_cell.angle_gamma   90.00
#
_symmetry.space_group_name_H-M   'P 1'
#
loop_
_entity.id
_entity.type
_entity.pdbx_description
1 polymer ?
#
loop_
_entity_poly.entity_id
_entity_poly.type
_entity_poly.pdbx_seq_one_letter_code
_entity_poly.pdbx_strand_id
1 'polypeptide(L)'
;MKELKIPGGKLILVKGQPQLVLSERRTVQQSRKPEQGEPNPTVKFLNKYYKMSEAERFRGGHYPTDFVKKCLFNGRHCSKLNLHNYTSFRFGNYVAFNKRISSSKLLRTTKTGVGTGLIIDLNLEIDYYLSLTHTIGAKVVIHGPSDVLNLEEEGFILSPGYETLISLKQTVVQRLPAPYKDQCFDYKNQVNPAMTSKNMCVRECIQEKNFAKCGCIDLTLVAVNDLRPCDVMNETEVHCLNDVLANMSRIGSNCKCPLPCTSVFHNEIISKAYTIPKVLCL
;
A
#
# COMPACT_ATOMS: atom_id res chain seq x y z
N MET A 1 17.40 -9.01 -40.74
CA MET A 1 16.21 -8.14 -40.60
C MET A 1 16.57 -6.96 -39.71
N LYS A 2 16.01 -5.80 -40.04
CA LYS A 2 16.54 -4.46 -39.77
C LYS A 2 16.67 -4.13 -38.29
N GLU A 3 17.77 -3.46 -37.96
CA GLU A 3 17.94 -2.67 -36.75
C GLU A 3 16.82 -1.63 -36.63
N LEU A 4 16.20 -1.54 -35.46
CA LEU A 4 15.52 -0.34 -35.00
C LEU A 4 16.42 0.37 -34.00
N LYS A 5 17.16 1.36 -34.50
CA LYS A 5 17.81 2.41 -33.70
C LYS A 5 16.71 3.24 -33.03
N ILE A 6 16.63 3.18 -31.70
CA ILE A 6 15.91 4.18 -30.90
C ILE A 6 16.96 5.20 -30.43
N PRO A 7 16.90 6.48 -30.88
CA PRO A 7 17.83 7.50 -30.43
C PRO A 7 17.38 8.08 -29.07
N GLY A 8 18.33 8.22 -28.14
CA GLY A 8 18.26 9.31 -27.15
C GLY A 8 17.75 9.01 -25.74
N GLY A 9 17.53 7.75 -25.32
CA GLY A 9 17.14 7.44 -23.93
C GLY A 9 18.17 6.56 -23.24
N LYS A 10 19.05 7.14 -22.41
CA LYS A 10 19.97 6.39 -21.56
C LYS A 10 19.16 5.66 -20.48
N LEU A 11 18.85 4.38 -20.69
CA LEU A 11 18.23 3.53 -19.67
C LEU A 11 19.30 3.22 -18.61
N ILE A 12 19.38 4.06 -17.58
CA ILE A 12 20.24 3.80 -16.43
C ILE A 12 19.54 2.73 -15.58
N LEU A 13 19.88 1.48 -15.82
CA LEU A 13 19.62 0.40 -14.88
C LEU A 13 20.52 0.60 -13.66
N VAL A 14 20.07 1.42 -12.71
CA VAL A 14 20.67 1.44 -11.37
C VAL A 14 20.36 0.09 -10.74
N LYS A 15 21.38 -0.78 -10.64
CA LYS A 15 21.37 -1.91 -9.70
C LYS A 15 21.33 -1.33 -8.28
N GLY A 16 20.15 -0.91 -7.84
CA GLY A 16 19.93 -0.50 -6.47
C GLY A 16 19.82 -1.75 -5.60
N GLN A 17 20.68 -1.85 -4.59
CA GLN A 17 20.36 -2.63 -3.39
C GLN A 17 18.93 -2.25 -2.94
N PRO A 18 18.14 -3.19 -2.39
CA PRO A 18 16.81 -2.87 -1.89
C PRO A 18 16.96 -1.87 -0.74
N GLN A 19 16.85 -0.59 -1.06
CA GLN A 19 16.76 0.45 -0.06
C GLN A 19 15.46 0.19 0.70
N LEU A 20 15.54 -0.01 2.01
CA LEU A 20 14.38 0.03 2.90
C LEU A 20 13.92 1.49 3.00
N VAL A 21 13.37 2.03 1.91
CA VAL A 21 12.80 3.38 1.90
C VAL A 21 11.33 3.26 2.27
N LEU A 22 10.99 3.68 3.48
CA LEU A 22 9.60 3.98 3.81
C LEU A 22 9.19 5.23 3.04
N SER A 23 8.44 5.02 1.96
CA SER A 23 8.10 6.06 0.98
C SER A 23 7.22 7.18 1.56
N GLU A 24 6.54 6.94 2.68
CA GLU A 24 5.73 7.92 3.41
C GLU A 24 6.59 9.08 3.93
N ARG A 25 7.85 8.82 4.31
CA ARG A 25 8.82 9.88 4.65
C ARG A 25 9.40 10.56 3.42
N ARG A 26 9.47 9.89 2.28
CA ARG A 26 10.00 10.47 1.03
C ARG A 26 9.14 11.65 0.56
N THR A 27 7.82 11.57 0.73
CA THR A 27 6.89 12.67 0.40
C THR A 27 7.08 13.86 1.36
N VAL A 28 7.26 13.61 2.66
CA VAL A 28 7.59 14.64 3.65
C VAL A 28 8.94 15.30 3.33
N GLN A 29 9.93 14.53 2.90
CA GLN A 29 11.25 15.04 2.47
C GLN A 29 11.20 15.81 1.15
N GLN A 30 10.45 15.34 0.14
CA GLN A 30 10.24 16.07 -1.12
C GLN A 30 9.55 17.41 -0.89
N SER A 31 8.66 17.47 0.10
CA SER A 31 8.00 18.69 0.55
C SER A 31 8.93 19.62 1.37
N ARG A 32 10.10 19.17 1.83
CA ARG A 32 10.99 20.00 2.65
C ARG A 32 12.01 20.83 1.86
N LYS A 33 11.96 20.87 0.53
CA LYS A 33 12.74 21.87 -0.23
C LYS A 33 12.12 23.25 0.03
N PRO A 34 12.80 24.17 0.75
CA PRO A 34 12.25 25.48 1.02
C PRO A 34 12.44 26.35 -0.21
N GLU A 35 11.34 26.77 -0.83
CA GLU A 35 11.30 28.10 -1.41
C GLU A 35 10.78 29.02 -0.30
N GLN A 36 11.69 29.78 0.32
CA GLN A 36 11.40 30.93 1.17
C GLN A 36 10.61 30.66 2.47
N GLY A 37 11.29 30.27 3.55
CA GLY A 37 10.97 30.67 4.93
C GLY A 37 9.63 30.25 5.57
N GLU A 38 8.65 29.73 4.83
CA GLU A 38 7.38 29.23 5.35
C GLU A 38 7.40 27.69 5.47
N PRO A 39 6.79 27.12 6.53
CA PRO A 39 6.63 25.67 6.63
C PRO A 39 5.76 25.19 5.46
N ASN A 40 6.29 24.27 4.65
CA ASN A 40 5.62 23.75 3.47
C ASN A 40 4.13 23.39 3.80
N PRO A 41 3.15 23.97 3.07
CA PRO A 41 1.72 23.74 3.32
C PRO A 41 1.33 22.26 3.42
N THR A 42 1.99 21.40 2.64
CA THR A 42 1.86 19.94 2.68
C THR A 42 2.27 19.37 4.03
N VAL A 43 3.41 19.80 4.57
CA VAL A 43 3.91 19.30 5.86
C VAL A 43 2.98 19.74 6.99
N LYS A 44 2.49 20.98 6.95
CA LYS A 44 1.49 21.50 7.90
C LYS A 44 0.16 20.72 7.83
N PHE A 45 -0.33 20.43 6.63
CA PHE A 45 -1.52 19.60 6.43
C PHE A 45 -1.32 18.18 6.97
N LEU A 46 -0.24 17.51 6.59
CA LEU A 46 0.06 16.13 7.00
C LEU A 46 0.19 16.00 8.51
N ASN A 47 0.86 16.95 9.17
CA ASN A 47 0.97 16.94 10.64
C ASN A 47 -0.40 17.06 11.32
N LYS A 48 -1.27 17.95 10.81
CA LYS A 48 -2.64 18.08 11.34
C LYS A 48 -3.43 16.80 11.07
N TYR A 49 -3.37 16.27 9.85
CA TYR A 49 -4.08 15.07 9.44
C TYR A 49 -3.65 13.82 10.25
N TYR A 50 -2.36 13.63 10.51
CA TYR A 50 -1.85 12.49 11.29
C TYR A 50 -2.22 12.56 12.78
N LYS A 51 -2.47 13.76 13.31
CA LYS A 51 -2.94 13.97 14.69
C LYS A 51 -4.46 13.81 14.85
N MET A 52 -5.23 13.73 13.75
CA MET A 52 -6.67 13.50 13.80
C MET A 52 -7.01 12.06 14.18
N SER A 53 -8.14 11.89 14.87
CA SER A 53 -8.71 10.57 15.11
C SER A 53 -9.05 9.86 13.80
N GLU A 54 -9.09 8.53 13.82
CA GLU A 54 -9.51 7.75 12.65
C GLU A 54 -10.90 8.15 12.14
N ALA A 55 -11.83 8.46 13.05
CA ALA A 55 -13.18 8.89 12.69
C ALA A 55 -13.20 10.25 11.97
N GLU A 56 -12.37 11.21 12.40
CA GLU A 56 -12.24 12.50 11.73
C GLU A 56 -11.60 12.34 10.35
N ARG A 57 -10.53 11.55 10.23
CA ARG A 57 -9.90 11.25 8.94
C ARG A 57 -10.89 10.57 7.98
N PHE A 58 -11.69 9.63 8.49
CA PHE A 58 -12.70 8.95 7.69
C PHE A 58 -13.76 9.92 7.14
N ARG A 59 -14.24 10.87 7.96
CA ARG A 59 -15.22 11.89 7.54
C ARG A 59 -14.66 12.88 6.53
N GLY A 60 -13.36 13.17 6.61
CA GLY A 60 -12.69 14.08 5.68
C GLY A 60 -12.24 13.45 4.36
N GLY A 61 -12.27 12.12 4.25
CA GLY A 61 -11.91 11.39 3.05
C GLY A 61 -13.09 11.11 2.12
N HIS A 62 -12.80 10.66 0.89
CA HIS A 62 -13.83 10.20 -0.05
C HIS A 62 -14.68 9.08 0.55
N TYR A 63 -16.00 9.22 0.50
CA TYR A 63 -16.89 8.23 1.08
C TYR A 63 -16.89 6.94 0.24
N PRO A 64 -16.76 5.74 0.85
CA PRO A 64 -16.74 4.48 0.13
C PRO A 64 -17.94 4.24 -0.80
N THR A 65 -19.12 4.72 -0.41
CA THR A 65 -20.36 4.65 -1.21
C THR A 65 -20.33 5.53 -2.45
N ASP A 66 -19.56 6.61 -2.40
CA ASP A 66 -19.36 7.49 -3.54
C ASP A 66 -18.23 7.01 -4.42
N PHE A 67 -17.17 6.45 -3.83
CA PHE A 67 -16.02 5.91 -4.54
C PHE A 67 -16.37 4.66 -5.37
N VAL A 68 -17.12 3.69 -4.83
CA VAL A 68 -17.52 2.46 -5.54
C VAL A 68 -18.96 2.58 -6.01
N LYS A 69 -19.17 2.95 -7.28
CA LYS A 69 -20.51 3.13 -7.87
C LYS A 69 -21.15 1.80 -8.29
N LYS A 70 -20.34 0.83 -8.70
CA LYS A 70 -20.80 -0.51 -9.10
C LYS A 70 -19.82 -1.56 -8.62
N CYS A 71 -20.34 -2.70 -8.17
CA CYS A 71 -19.55 -3.88 -7.84
C CYS A 71 -20.30 -5.15 -8.26
N LEU A 72 -19.69 -5.96 -9.11
CA LEU A 72 -20.16 -7.28 -9.50
C LEU A 72 -19.06 -8.32 -9.27
N PHE A 73 -19.44 -9.50 -8.80
CA PHE A 73 -18.57 -10.66 -8.70
C PHE A 73 -19.34 -11.92 -9.09
N ASN A 74 -18.76 -12.78 -9.93
CA ASN A 74 -19.48 -13.93 -10.51
C ASN A 74 -20.83 -13.52 -11.16
N GLY A 75 -20.87 -12.36 -11.83
CA GLY A 75 -22.08 -11.83 -12.46
C GLY A 75 -23.19 -11.36 -11.51
N ARG A 76 -22.93 -11.29 -10.19
CA ARG A 76 -23.91 -10.85 -9.18
C ARG A 76 -23.43 -9.60 -8.45
N HIS A 77 -24.36 -8.77 -7.98
CA HIS A 77 -24.03 -7.63 -7.14
C HIS A 77 -23.28 -8.06 -5.88
N CYS A 78 -22.19 -7.36 -5.57
CA CYS A 78 -21.43 -7.60 -4.36
C CYS A 78 -22.28 -7.34 -3.12
N SER A 79 -22.28 -8.27 -2.15
CA SER A 79 -22.86 -8.02 -0.84
C SER A 79 -22.05 -6.98 -0.08
N LYS A 80 -22.72 -6.13 0.71
CA LYS A 80 -22.09 -5.22 1.66
C LYS A 80 -21.21 -5.95 2.68
N LEU A 81 -21.49 -7.23 2.95
CA LEU A 81 -20.66 -8.07 3.83
C LEU A 81 -19.29 -8.41 3.26
N ASN A 82 -19.09 -8.23 1.94
CA ASN A 82 -17.84 -8.56 1.26
C ASN A 82 -16.99 -7.31 0.94
N LEU A 83 -17.50 -6.12 1.28
CA LEU A 83 -16.84 -4.84 1.07
C LEU A 83 -16.63 -4.19 2.43
N HIS A 84 -15.37 -3.89 2.74
CA HIS A 84 -14.99 -3.34 4.02
C HIS A 84 -14.23 -2.04 3.83
N ASN A 85 -14.55 -1.07 4.67
CA ASN A 85 -14.01 0.27 4.58
C ASN A 85 -12.92 0.44 5.63
N TYR A 86 -11.86 1.12 5.23
CA TYR A 86 -10.69 1.36 6.08
C TYR A 86 -10.11 2.74 5.77
N THR A 87 -9.21 3.19 6.63
CA THR A 87 -8.47 4.43 6.45
C THR A 87 -6.98 4.16 6.27
N SER A 88 -6.35 4.94 5.41
CA SER A 88 -4.90 5.00 5.23
C SER A 88 -4.43 6.44 5.51
N PHE A 89 -3.28 6.56 6.16
CA PHE A 89 -2.64 7.86 6.35
C PHE A 89 -2.20 8.50 5.02
N ARG A 90 -1.96 7.72 3.97
CA ARG A 90 -1.49 8.24 2.68
C ARG A 90 -2.57 8.29 1.62
N PHE A 91 -3.39 7.25 1.52
CA PHE A 91 -4.37 7.12 0.44
C PHE A 91 -5.80 7.50 0.84
N GLY A 92 -6.01 7.92 2.11
CA GLY A 92 -7.33 8.23 2.62
C GLY A 92 -8.19 6.96 2.79
N ASN A 93 -9.49 7.10 2.59
CA ASN A 93 -10.44 5.99 2.69
C ASN A 93 -10.22 4.99 1.56
N TYR A 94 -10.22 3.69 1.87
CA TYR A 94 -10.15 2.64 0.87
C TYR A 94 -11.15 1.52 1.14
N VAL A 95 -11.49 0.81 0.07
CA VAL A 95 -12.44 -0.33 0.10
C VAL A 95 -11.67 -1.61 -0.17
N ALA A 96 -11.78 -2.57 0.75
CA ALA A 96 -11.25 -3.91 0.57
C ALA A 96 -12.40 -4.87 0.22
N PHE A 97 -12.24 -5.58 -0.90
CA PHE A 97 -13.15 -6.64 -1.30
C PHE A 97 -12.62 -8.00 -0.86
N ASN A 98 -13.50 -8.87 -0.32
CA ASN A 98 -13.20 -10.26 0.03
C ASN A 98 -12.02 -10.43 1.02
N LYS A 99 -11.83 -9.45 1.91
CA LYS A 99 -10.89 -9.53 3.03
C LYS A 99 -11.45 -10.46 4.11
N ARG A 100 -10.58 -11.25 4.75
CA ARG A 100 -11.01 -12.12 5.84
C ARG A 100 -11.24 -11.28 7.10
N ILE A 101 -12.51 -11.04 7.41
CA ILE A 101 -12.96 -10.40 8.65
C ILE A 101 -14.04 -11.33 9.21
N SER A 102 -13.73 -12.12 10.24
CA SER A 102 -14.61 -13.16 10.85
C SER A 102 -14.74 -14.49 10.06
N SER A 103 -15.71 -15.33 10.44
CA SER A 103 -16.04 -16.63 9.84
C SER A 103 -16.73 -16.52 8.46
N SER A 104 -16.82 -15.33 7.88
CA SER A 104 -17.37 -15.11 6.54
C SER A 104 -16.66 -15.97 5.49
N LYS A 105 -17.45 -16.68 4.68
CA LYS A 105 -16.93 -17.53 3.62
C LYS A 105 -16.27 -16.68 2.54
N LEU A 106 -14.99 -16.95 2.27
CA LEU A 106 -14.27 -16.31 1.18
C LEU A 106 -14.92 -16.62 -0.17
N LEU A 107 -15.06 -15.57 -0.98
CA LEU A 107 -15.55 -15.68 -2.33
C LEU A 107 -14.49 -16.31 -3.23
N ARG A 108 -14.94 -17.15 -4.16
CA ARG A 108 -14.10 -17.80 -5.18
C ARG A 108 -14.73 -17.59 -6.54
N THR A 109 -13.89 -17.39 -7.56
CA THR A 109 -14.38 -17.36 -8.94
C THR A 109 -14.83 -18.76 -9.36
N THR A 110 -15.89 -18.84 -10.16
CA THR A 110 -16.45 -20.12 -10.65
C THR A 110 -15.70 -20.65 -11.87
N LYS A 111 -15.17 -19.75 -12.71
CA LYS A 111 -14.36 -20.05 -13.90
C LYS A 111 -13.47 -18.86 -14.22
N THR A 112 -12.43 -19.09 -15.01
CA THR A 112 -11.60 -18.00 -15.54
C THR A 112 -12.39 -17.20 -16.57
N GLY A 113 -12.24 -15.86 -16.53
CA GLY A 113 -12.84 -14.94 -17.50
C GLY A 113 -13.44 -13.70 -16.85
N VAL A 114 -13.63 -12.65 -17.65
CA VAL A 114 -14.11 -11.34 -17.17
C VAL A 114 -15.51 -11.44 -16.55
N GLY A 115 -16.42 -12.20 -17.17
CA GLY A 115 -17.81 -12.33 -16.69
C GLY A 115 -17.96 -12.97 -15.31
N THR A 116 -16.94 -13.67 -14.83
CA THR A 116 -16.91 -14.30 -13.49
C THR A 116 -15.86 -13.70 -12.57
N GLY A 117 -15.16 -12.67 -13.05
CA GLY A 117 -14.24 -11.86 -12.26
C GLY A 117 -14.96 -10.83 -11.39
N LEU A 118 -14.15 -9.95 -10.80
CA LEU A 118 -14.61 -8.74 -10.12
C LEU A 118 -14.69 -7.61 -11.14
N ILE A 119 -15.86 -6.97 -11.24
CA ILE A 119 -16.09 -5.78 -12.07
C ILE A 119 -16.48 -4.65 -11.14
N ILE A 120 -15.72 -3.56 -11.17
CA ILE A 120 -15.95 -2.39 -10.33
C ILE A 120 -15.95 -1.14 -11.19
N ASP A 121 -16.95 -0.28 -11.00
CA ASP A 121 -16.96 1.07 -11.55
C ASP A 121 -16.62 2.04 -10.42
N LEU A 122 -15.55 2.81 -10.60
CA LEU A 122 -15.04 3.76 -9.61
C LEU A 122 -15.38 5.20 -10.02
N ASN A 123 -15.82 5.99 -9.05
CA ASN A 123 -15.90 7.45 -9.17
C ASN A 123 -14.72 8.05 -8.41
N LEU A 124 -13.77 8.63 -9.14
CA LEU A 124 -12.56 9.18 -8.56
C LEU A 124 -12.73 10.59 -8.00
N GLU A 125 -13.86 11.28 -8.24
CA GLU A 125 -14.13 12.61 -7.66
C GLU A 125 -12.96 13.60 -7.87
N ILE A 126 -12.45 13.64 -9.11
CA ILE A 126 -11.21 14.35 -9.48
C ILE A 126 -11.23 15.85 -9.10
N ASP A 127 -12.41 16.47 -9.05
CA ASP A 127 -12.58 17.89 -8.72
C ASP A 127 -12.35 18.19 -7.23
N TYR A 128 -12.36 17.16 -6.37
CA TYR A 128 -12.14 17.29 -4.92
C TYR A 128 -10.69 17.03 -4.51
N TYR A 129 -9.79 16.82 -5.47
CA TYR A 129 -8.39 16.58 -5.18
C TYR A 129 -7.75 17.85 -4.63
N LEU A 130 -7.01 17.72 -3.53
CA LEU A 130 -6.23 18.82 -2.97
C LEU A 130 -5.16 19.26 -3.97
N SER A 131 -4.83 20.55 -3.99
CA SER A 131 -3.74 21.09 -4.82
C SER A 131 -2.37 20.47 -4.52
N LEU A 132 -2.25 19.79 -3.37
CA LEU A 132 -1.07 19.07 -2.92
C LEU A 132 -0.97 17.64 -3.49
N THR A 133 -2.01 17.16 -4.18
CA THR A 133 -2.05 15.81 -4.74
C THR A 133 -1.23 15.73 -6.02
N HIS A 134 -0.21 14.87 -6.03
CA HIS A 134 0.70 14.70 -7.18
C HIS A 134 0.20 13.74 -8.26
N THR A 135 -0.70 12.82 -7.89
CA THR A 135 -1.15 11.76 -8.80
C THR A 135 -2.67 11.64 -8.73
N ILE A 136 -3.31 11.68 -9.90
CA ILE A 136 -4.76 11.46 -10.04
C ILE A 136 -4.98 10.01 -10.46
N GLY A 137 -5.77 9.27 -9.69
CA GLY A 137 -6.04 7.86 -9.97
C GLY A 137 -6.48 7.07 -8.74
N ALA A 138 -6.91 5.83 -8.96
CA ALA A 138 -7.15 4.87 -7.88
C ALA A 138 -5.98 3.91 -7.73
N LYS A 139 -5.45 3.76 -6.51
CA LYS A 139 -4.47 2.71 -6.21
C LYS A 139 -5.18 1.39 -5.93
N VAL A 140 -4.76 0.33 -6.63
CA VAL A 140 -5.31 -1.02 -6.46
C VAL A 140 -4.21 -1.95 -5.98
N VAL A 141 -4.48 -2.68 -4.89
CA VAL A 141 -3.57 -3.67 -4.32
C VAL A 141 -4.27 -5.02 -4.29
N ILE A 142 -3.56 -6.05 -4.76
CA ILE A 142 -4.08 -7.41 -4.87
C ILE A 142 -3.28 -8.29 -3.94
N HIS A 143 -3.95 -8.83 -2.92
CA HIS A 143 -3.32 -9.53 -1.82
C HIS A 143 -4.14 -10.73 -1.38
N GLY A 144 -3.53 -11.64 -0.61
CA GLY A 144 -4.26 -12.75 -0.02
C GLY A 144 -5.24 -12.27 1.07
N PRO A 145 -6.37 -12.96 1.30
CA PRO A 145 -7.44 -12.47 2.18
C PRO A 145 -7.04 -12.21 3.64
N SER A 146 -5.98 -12.85 4.12
CA SER A 146 -5.46 -12.71 5.49
C SER A 146 -4.17 -11.91 5.55
N ASP A 147 -3.66 -11.42 4.42
CA ASP A 147 -2.37 -10.75 4.38
C ASP A 147 -2.52 -9.29 4.86
N VAL A 148 -1.49 -8.80 5.57
CA VAL A 148 -1.42 -7.38 5.95
C VAL A 148 -0.99 -6.58 4.73
N LEU A 149 -1.78 -5.55 4.40
CA LEU A 149 -1.56 -4.70 3.25
C LEU A 149 -0.36 -3.77 3.45
N ASN A 150 0.60 -3.82 2.53
CA ASN A 150 1.55 -2.73 2.33
C ASN A 150 1.06 -1.84 1.19
N LEU A 151 0.11 -0.96 1.49
CA LEU A 151 -0.49 -0.06 0.50
C LEU A 151 0.54 0.83 -0.21
N GLU A 152 1.76 1.00 0.30
CA GLU A 152 2.78 1.86 -0.27
C GLU A 152 3.62 1.17 -1.33
N GLU A 153 4.14 -0.01 -1.00
CA GLU A 153 5.05 -0.77 -1.87
C GLU A 153 4.32 -1.60 -2.90
N GLU A 154 3.10 -2.06 -2.58
CA GLU A 154 2.35 -2.95 -3.43
C GLU A 154 1.29 -2.19 -4.25
N GLY A 155 0.92 -2.80 -5.38
CA GLY A 155 -0.17 -2.34 -6.23
C GLY A 155 0.23 -1.37 -7.34
N PHE A 156 -0.79 -0.97 -8.09
CA PHE A 156 -0.65 -0.13 -9.28
C PHE A 156 -1.75 0.93 -9.32
N ILE A 157 -1.54 1.97 -10.13
CA ILE A 157 -2.46 3.11 -10.24
C ILE A 157 -3.32 2.97 -11.51
N LEU A 158 -4.62 3.09 -11.32
CA LEU A 158 -5.62 3.19 -12.37
C LEU A 158 -5.85 4.67 -12.70
N SER A 159 -5.74 4.99 -13.98
CA SER A 159 -5.97 6.35 -14.49
C SER A 159 -7.47 6.55 -14.74
N PRO A 160 -8.02 7.75 -14.46
CA PRO A 160 -9.39 8.09 -14.87
C PRO A 160 -9.57 8.00 -16.38
N GLY A 161 -10.79 7.73 -16.85
CA GLY A 161 -11.13 7.73 -18.28
C GLY A 161 -10.76 6.45 -19.05
N TYR A 162 -10.29 5.41 -18.35
CA TYR A 162 -9.96 4.13 -18.96
C TYR A 162 -10.73 2.98 -18.31
N GLU A 163 -11.18 2.04 -19.13
CA GLU A 163 -11.48 0.69 -18.68
C GLU A 163 -10.17 -0.09 -18.58
N THR A 164 -9.90 -0.65 -17.40
CA THR A 164 -8.67 -1.42 -17.15
C THR A 164 -9.01 -2.87 -16.85
N LEU A 165 -8.55 -3.77 -17.70
CA LEU A 165 -8.65 -5.21 -17.49
C LEU A 165 -7.38 -5.74 -16.83
N ILE A 166 -7.55 -6.40 -15.68
CA ILE A 166 -6.46 -6.95 -14.88
C ILE A 166 -6.61 -8.47 -14.87
N SER A 167 -5.70 -9.16 -15.57
CA SER A 167 -5.60 -10.62 -15.52
C SER A 167 -4.67 -11.03 -14.38
N LEU A 168 -5.07 -12.03 -13.60
CA LEU A 168 -4.31 -12.49 -12.43
C LEU A 168 -3.77 -13.90 -12.60
N LYS A 169 -2.48 -14.07 -12.30
CA LYS A 169 -1.82 -15.37 -12.16
C LYS A 169 -1.35 -15.53 -10.72
N GLN A 170 -1.87 -16.52 -10.01
CA GLN A 170 -1.42 -16.86 -8.67
C GLN A 170 -0.26 -17.86 -8.73
N THR A 171 0.83 -17.56 -8.03
CA THR A 171 1.97 -18.46 -7.84
C THR A 171 2.13 -18.75 -6.36
N VAL A 172 2.15 -20.03 -5.98
CA VAL A 172 2.37 -20.45 -4.59
C VAL A 172 3.76 -21.07 -4.47
N VAL A 173 4.56 -20.57 -3.55
CA VAL A 173 5.89 -21.10 -3.22
C VAL A 173 5.83 -21.72 -1.84
N GLN A 174 6.15 -23.01 -1.76
CA GLN A 174 6.31 -23.74 -0.51
C GLN A 174 7.80 -23.95 -0.24
N ARG A 175 8.22 -23.55 0.95
CA ARG A 175 9.60 -23.71 1.45
C ARG A 175 9.61 -24.69 2.59
N LEU A 176 10.76 -25.33 2.79
CA LEU A 176 10.95 -26.28 3.87
C LEU A 176 11.56 -25.59 5.11
N PRO A 177 11.11 -25.94 6.33
CA PRO A 177 11.69 -25.42 7.57
C PRO A 177 13.10 -25.98 7.80
N ALA A 178 13.74 -25.63 8.92
CA ALA A 178 14.99 -26.28 9.30
C ALA A 178 14.82 -27.82 9.33
N PRO A 179 15.82 -28.60 8.86
CA PRO A 179 17.21 -28.21 8.56
C PRO A 179 17.49 -27.83 7.10
N TYR A 180 16.46 -27.68 6.25
CA TYR A 180 16.66 -27.35 4.83
C TYR A 180 17.18 -25.93 4.62
N LYS A 181 17.79 -25.66 3.46
CA LYS A 181 18.45 -24.38 3.11
C LYS A 181 17.61 -23.14 3.41
N ASP A 182 16.30 -23.20 3.12
CA ASP A 182 15.42 -22.05 3.26
C ASP A 182 15.10 -21.69 4.72
N GLN A 183 15.20 -22.66 5.64
CA GLN A 183 14.93 -22.51 7.08
C GLN A 183 13.68 -21.66 7.35
N CYS A 184 12.59 -21.98 6.64
CA CYS A 184 11.42 -21.12 6.64
C CYS A 184 10.73 -21.06 8.01
N PHE A 185 9.99 -19.98 8.22
CA PHE A 185 9.20 -19.75 9.42
C PHE A 185 7.70 -19.71 9.11
N ASP A 186 6.89 -20.38 9.92
CA ASP A 186 5.43 -20.35 9.79
C ASP A 186 4.83 -19.23 10.64
N TYR A 187 4.54 -18.11 9.99
CA TYR A 187 3.94 -16.93 10.63
C TYR A 187 2.44 -17.09 10.94
N LYS A 188 1.72 -18.03 10.32
CA LYS A 188 0.25 -18.10 10.39
C LYS A 188 -0.25 -19.02 11.52
N ASN A 189 0.58 -19.95 11.96
CA ASN A 189 0.20 -21.00 12.92
C ASN A 189 0.76 -20.79 14.35
N GLN A 190 1.10 -19.55 14.75
CA GLN A 190 1.74 -19.28 16.04
C GLN A 190 0.93 -18.44 17.03
N VAL A 191 1.32 -18.57 18.31
CA VAL A 191 0.70 -18.05 19.54
C VAL A 191 0.79 -16.52 19.68
N ASN A 192 1.66 -15.83 18.92
CA ASN A 192 1.74 -14.37 18.94
C ASN A 192 0.88 -13.76 17.80
N PRO A 193 -0.33 -13.24 18.11
CA PRO A 193 -1.21 -12.65 17.11
C PRO A 193 -0.66 -11.35 16.48
N ALA A 194 0.40 -10.76 17.02
CA ALA A 194 1.01 -9.54 16.47
C ALA A 194 1.89 -9.80 15.22
N MET A 195 2.51 -10.99 15.10
CA MET A 195 3.53 -11.28 14.09
C MET A 195 3.01 -12.23 13.01
N THR A 196 2.06 -11.76 12.20
CA THR A 196 1.30 -12.57 11.22
C THR A 196 1.94 -12.68 9.84
N SER A 197 3.02 -11.94 9.57
CA SER A 197 3.75 -12.00 8.30
C SER A 197 5.21 -11.56 8.46
N LYS A 198 6.05 -11.91 7.48
CA LYS A 198 7.43 -11.41 7.39
C LYS A 198 7.48 -9.88 7.35
N ASN A 199 6.57 -9.24 6.62
CA ASN A 199 6.50 -7.78 6.51
C ASN A 199 6.18 -7.13 7.87
N MET A 200 5.29 -7.73 8.66
CA MET A 200 5.01 -7.29 10.03
C MET A 200 6.26 -7.38 10.91
N CYS A 201 6.98 -8.51 10.87
CA CYS A 201 8.25 -8.66 11.60
C CYS A 201 9.27 -7.58 11.23
N VAL A 202 9.42 -7.27 9.94
CA VAL A 202 10.37 -6.23 9.49
C VAL A 202 9.92 -4.85 9.97
N ARG A 203 8.63 -4.52 9.88
CA ARG A 203 8.09 -3.23 10.31
C ARG A 203 8.21 -3.04 11.82
N GLU A 204 7.89 -4.06 12.60
CA GLU A 204 8.06 -4.06 14.05
C GLU A 204 9.52 -3.86 14.44
N CYS A 205 10.45 -4.59 13.81
CA CYS A 205 11.89 -4.38 14.01
C CYS A 205 12.34 -2.95 13.69
N ILE A 206 11.84 -2.35 12.60
CA ILE A 206 12.14 -0.94 12.29
C ILE A 206 11.63 -0.01 13.39
N GLN A 207 10.42 -0.24 13.91
CA GLN A 207 9.87 0.56 15.00
C GLN A 207 10.68 0.43 16.29
N GLU A 208 11.14 -0.77 16.63
CA GLU A 208 12.04 -0.98 17.78
C GLU A 208 13.34 -0.18 17.62
N LYS A 209 13.94 -0.17 16.43
CA LYS A 209 15.14 0.62 16.15
C LYS A 209 14.89 2.12 16.17
N ASN A 210 13.76 2.57 15.62
CA ASN A 210 13.34 3.97 15.69
C ASN A 210 13.20 4.41 17.15
N PHE A 211 12.48 3.63 17.96
CA PHE A 211 12.27 3.98 19.36
C PHE A 211 13.57 3.96 20.16
N ALA A 212 14.41 2.93 20.00
CA ALA A 212 15.69 2.82 20.71
C ALA A 212 16.66 3.96 20.39
N LYS A 213 16.64 4.50 19.16
CA LYS A 213 17.57 5.56 18.73
C LYS A 213 17.00 6.96 18.88
N CYS A 214 15.71 7.16 18.61
CA CYS A 214 15.07 8.46 18.50
C CYS A 214 14.07 8.75 19.65
N GLY A 215 13.72 7.75 20.46
CA GLY A 215 12.75 7.90 21.55
C GLY A 215 11.30 8.09 21.09
N CYS A 216 11.00 7.74 19.83
CA CYS A 216 9.67 7.80 19.26
C CYS A 216 9.51 6.82 18.08
N ILE A 217 8.28 6.49 17.74
CA ILE A 217 7.92 5.60 16.63
C ILE A 217 7.46 6.37 15.40
N ASP A 218 7.59 5.74 14.24
CA ASP A 218 7.06 6.26 12.99
C ASP A 218 5.56 6.01 12.88
N LEU A 219 4.76 7.08 12.85
CA LEU A 219 3.30 7.00 12.70
C LEU A 219 2.85 6.39 11.38
N THR A 220 3.71 6.39 10.36
CA THR A 220 3.35 5.89 9.03
C THR A 220 3.48 4.36 8.96
N LEU A 221 4.25 3.77 9.88
CA LEU A 221 4.32 2.33 10.08
C LEU A 221 3.15 1.82 10.94
N VAL A 222 2.96 0.50 10.93
CA VAL A 222 1.97 -0.14 11.82
C VAL A 222 2.28 0.26 13.27
N ALA A 223 1.25 0.70 13.98
CA ALA A 223 1.36 1.07 15.38
C ALA A 223 1.80 -0.15 16.21
N VAL A 224 2.94 -0.02 16.88
CA VAL A 224 3.43 -1.02 17.84
C VAL A 224 3.32 -0.37 19.21
N ASN A 225 2.32 -0.80 19.99
CA ASN A 225 2.08 -0.42 21.38
C ASN A 225 1.87 1.09 21.63
N ASP A 226 1.51 1.47 22.86
CA ASP A 226 1.26 2.86 23.31
C ASP A 226 2.53 3.74 23.37
N LEU A 227 3.44 3.57 22.40
CA LEU A 227 4.70 4.30 22.32
C LEU A 227 4.50 5.68 21.68
N ARG A 228 5.29 6.66 22.13
CA ARG A 228 5.20 8.05 21.67
C ARG A 228 5.46 8.14 20.16
N PRO A 229 4.53 8.69 19.36
CA PRO A 229 4.80 8.98 17.96
C PRO A 229 5.76 10.16 17.78
N CYS A 230 6.60 10.11 16.75
CA CYS A 230 7.45 11.26 16.41
C CYS A 230 6.61 12.42 15.84
N ASP A 231 6.98 13.65 16.18
CA ASP A 231 6.43 14.85 15.58
C ASP A 231 7.08 15.10 14.21
N VAL A 232 6.29 14.97 13.15
CA VAL A 232 6.74 15.16 11.77
C VAL A 232 7.15 16.59 11.43
N MET A 233 6.82 17.57 12.29
CA MET A 233 7.30 18.96 12.20
C MET A 233 8.67 19.14 12.85
N ASN A 234 9.06 18.26 13.77
CA ASN A 234 10.36 18.33 14.42
C ASN A 234 11.41 17.79 13.45
N GLU A 235 12.25 18.69 12.92
CA GLU A 235 13.29 18.31 11.96
C GLU A 235 14.29 17.31 12.53
N THR A 236 14.65 17.45 13.82
CA THR A 236 15.58 16.56 14.51
C THR A 236 15.02 15.15 14.62
N GLU A 237 13.74 15.00 15.00
CA GLU A 237 13.10 13.68 15.10
C GLU A 237 13.01 13.03 13.72
N VAL A 238 12.59 13.78 12.70
CA VAL A 238 12.52 13.26 11.32
C VAL A 238 13.90 12.91 10.77
N HIS A 239 14.93 13.70 11.05
CA HIS A 239 16.30 13.40 10.66
C HIS A 239 16.79 12.10 11.33
N CYS A 240 16.60 11.97 12.65
CA CYS A 240 16.97 10.77 13.39
C CYS A 240 16.31 9.52 12.82
N LEU A 241 14.99 9.60 12.60
CA LEU A 241 14.20 8.56 11.97
C LEU A 241 14.82 8.14 10.62
N ASN A 242 15.22 9.09 9.77
CA ASN A 242 15.83 8.81 8.46
C ASN A 242 17.21 8.18 8.60
N ASP A 243 18.00 8.62 9.57
CA ASP A 243 19.31 8.06 9.86
C ASP A 243 19.20 6.59 10.27
N VAL A 244 18.19 6.22 11.05
CA VAL A 244 17.92 4.81 11.40
C VAL A 244 17.71 3.97 10.14
N LEU A 245 16.82 4.39 9.24
CA LEU A 245 16.56 3.66 7.98
C LEU A 245 17.79 3.61 7.07
N ALA A 246 18.53 4.71 6.94
CA ALA A 246 19.74 4.79 6.13
C ALA A 246 20.84 3.86 6.69
N ASN A 247 21.01 3.83 8.01
CA ASN A 247 21.97 2.95 8.66
C ASN A 247 21.56 1.48 8.53
N MET A 248 20.28 1.15 8.72
CA MET A 248 19.77 -0.20 8.51
C MET A 248 19.96 -0.67 7.06
N SER A 249 19.83 0.24 6.09
CA SER A 249 20.07 -0.07 4.67
C SER A 249 21.55 -0.27 4.33
N ARG A 250 22.46 0.44 5.02
CA ARG A 250 23.91 0.38 4.78
C ARG A 250 24.60 -0.79 5.49
N ILE A 251 24.31 -0.97 6.77
CA ILE A 251 25.01 -1.90 7.67
C ILE A 251 24.29 -3.26 7.71
N GLY A 252 23.01 -3.28 7.32
CA GLY A 252 22.11 -4.41 7.51
C GLY A 252 21.22 -4.19 8.74
N SER A 253 19.94 -4.53 8.61
CA SER A 253 18.93 -4.21 9.63
C SER A 253 19.03 -5.05 10.90
N ASN A 254 19.85 -6.11 10.93
CA ASN A 254 19.88 -7.16 11.96
C ASN A 254 18.48 -7.71 12.34
N CYS A 255 17.44 -7.45 11.54
CA CYS A 255 16.10 -7.94 11.78
C CYS A 255 16.05 -9.43 11.45
N LYS A 256 15.86 -10.26 12.49
CA LYS A 256 15.72 -11.71 12.34
C LYS A 256 14.31 -12.07 11.85
N CYS A 257 14.03 -11.78 10.58
CA CYS A 257 12.74 -12.07 9.93
C CYS A 257 12.94 -13.12 8.82
N PRO A 258 12.84 -14.44 9.13
CA PRO A 258 13.04 -15.50 8.16
C PRO A 258 12.04 -15.48 7.00
N LEU A 259 12.32 -16.27 5.96
CA LEU A 259 11.37 -16.45 4.86
C LEU A 259 10.13 -17.21 5.33
N PRO A 260 8.91 -16.83 4.90
CA PRO A 260 7.72 -17.59 5.23
C PRO A 260 7.72 -18.95 4.52
N CYS A 261 7.21 -19.98 5.21
CA CYS A 261 7.09 -21.33 4.64
C CYS A 261 6.13 -21.41 3.46
N THR A 262 5.08 -20.58 3.46
CA THR A 262 4.18 -20.43 2.32
C THR A 262 4.18 -18.98 1.88
N SER A 263 4.54 -18.72 0.62
CA SER A 263 4.35 -17.42 -0.03
C SER A 263 3.36 -17.55 -1.16
N VAL A 264 2.43 -16.61 -1.25
CA VAL A 264 1.47 -16.50 -2.35
C VAL A 264 1.76 -15.19 -3.07
N PHE A 265 2.03 -15.27 -4.37
CA PHE A 265 2.25 -14.13 -5.24
C PHE A 265 1.09 -14.02 -6.23
N HIS A 266 0.58 -12.81 -6.43
CA HIS A 266 -0.42 -12.51 -7.44
C HIS A 266 0.27 -11.65 -8.50
N ASN A 267 0.49 -12.20 -9.68
CA ASN A 267 1.08 -11.48 -10.80
C ASN A 267 -0.04 -10.94 -11.69
N GLU A 268 -0.02 -9.64 -11.91
CA GLU A 268 -0.97 -8.91 -12.73
C GLU A 268 -0.47 -8.73 -14.17
N ILE A 269 -1.37 -8.90 -15.14
CA ILE A 269 -1.19 -8.47 -16.53
C ILE A 269 -2.29 -7.44 -16.80
N ILE A 270 -1.88 -6.21 -17.06
CA ILE A 270 -2.77 -5.06 -17.18
C ILE A 270 -2.91 -4.68 -18.65
N SER A 271 -4.15 -4.50 -19.08
CA SER A 271 -4.51 -3.91 -20.37
C SER A 271 -5.52 -2.80 -20.16
N LYS A 272 -5.45 -1.74 -20.96
CA LYS A 272 -6.26 -0.53 -20.80
C LYS A 272 -6.86 -0.11 -22.13
N ALA A 273 -8.11 0.31 -22.12
CA ALA A 273 -8.80 0.90 -23.26
C ALA A 273 -9.54 2.16 -22.81
N TYR A 274 -9.70 3.15 -23.69
CA TYR A 274 -10.49 4.33 -23.36
C TYR A 274 -11.92 3.94 -23.05
N THR A 275 -12.45 4.44 -21.94
CA THR A 275 -13.88 4.31 -21.66
C THR A 275 -14.60 5.45 -22.37
N ILE A 276 -15.66 5.13 -23.11
CA ILE A 276 -16.54 6.17 -23.65
C ILE A 276 -17.36 6.66 -22.46
N PRO A 277 -17.29 7.96 -22.08
CA PRO A 277 -18.19 8.50 -21.08
C PRO A 277 -19.60 8.16 -21.52
N LYS A 278 -20.39 7.54 -20.65
CA LYS A 278 -21.85 7.51 -20.88
C LYS A 278 -22.33 8.95 -20.78
N VAL A 279 -22.23 9.68 -21.87
CA VAL A 279 -22.92 10.94 -22.03
C VAL A 279 -24.39 10.57 -21.96
N LEU A 280 -25.02 10.82 -20.81
CA LEU A 280 -26.46 11.04 -20.80
C LEU A 280 -26.63 12.33 -21.61
N CYS A 281 -26.81 12.20 -22.92
CA CYS A 281 -27.50 13.21 -23.69
C CYS A 281 -28.95 13.17 -23.17
N LEU A 282 -29.28 14.12 -22.28
CA LEU A 282 -30.65 14.56 -22.11
C LEU A 282 -30.92 15.63 -23.16
#